data_AF-A0A7Y5PVF0-F1
#
_entry.id   AF-A0A7Y5PVF0-F1
#
_cell.length_a   1.000
_cell.length_b   1.000
_cell.length_c   1.000
_cell.angle_alpha   90.00
_cell.angle_beta   90.00
_cell.angle_gamma   90.00
#
_symmetry.space_group_name_H-M   'P 1'
#
loop_
_entity.id
_entity.type
_entity.pdbx_description
1 polymer ?
#
loop_
_entity_poly.entity_id
_entity_poly.type
_entity_poly.pdbx_seq_one_letter_code
_entity_poly.pdbx_strand_id
1 'polypeptide(L)'
;MTVSREKISETLVAFCQPILDALDARAGLEAHEAAFQVGVDVWNAHVYETLGMDPEAGATLEAAESLAQGKQLGLGHARGLKLVELLQRIKREQAPKDLRRMGDPHLSPSGNGWNLKVQEFATASAEDLQPIGDDPELAMVRAWERLTRAAKAVARLQPWNWLDETQSFGVLHPVRVELDWASISHGAPGPTFELRLGTERGSTRANKLGSEGQFDRQLHDEVLSAQFVDREQLDAKDAEFLKSMGYELDAPAKWPILRVRFRDESDADLTFEEVVAFAIALEQLHVVASRALVEPDYLRPDAQGRLLLRFPTRRTGEITWRDERVQPTQPALLQPAPFDRDQAARVRARVPSQRGKLECDLFELPAEVDTPMGRRKSVVGLFVDGDSGEVVHSVTGLSAEGLAMLPGALLAAIELRKSRPNFVYVRDPAVAAALEPAITSLGIRLKLVGLLPNAERAIQAIEGASDDDSEGS
;
A
#
# COMPACT_ATOMS: atom_id res chain seq x y z
N MET A 1 26.78 32.51 -3.25
CA MET A 1 27.80 32.88 -4.26
C MET A 1 27.61 31.96 -5.45
N THR A 2 27.38 32.49 -6.65
CA THR A 2 27.24 31.68 -7.87
C THR A 2 28.63 31.40 -8.44
N VAL A 3 29.09 30.16 -8.27
CA VAL A 3 30.37 29.70 -8.80
C VAL A 3 30.19 29.48 -10.30
N SER A 4 31.07 30.05 -11.13
CA SER A 4 30.97 29.90 -12.58
C SER A 4 31.26 28.43 -12.97
N ARG A 5 30.55 27.94 -13.98
CA ARG A 5 30.76 26.58 -14.55
C ARG A 5 32.21 26.33 -14.96
N GLU A 6 32.91 27.38 -15.36
CA GLU A 6 34.30 27.35 -15.79
C GLU A 6 35.25 26.95 -14.64
N LYS A 7 35.06 27.53 -13.44
CA LYS A 7 35.84 27.18 -12.25
C LYS A 7 35.61 25.75 -11.77
N ILE A 8 34.37 25.25 -11.88
CA ILE A 8 34.04 23.86 -11.55
C ILE A 8 34.76 22.88 -12.50
N SER A 9 34.81 23.21 -13.80
CA SER A 9 35.52 22.41 -14.79
C SER A 9 37.03 22.37 -14.54
N GLU A 10 37.66 23.50 -14.23
CA GLU A 10 39.09 23.56 -13.92
C GLU A 10 39.45 22.74 -12.67
N THR A 11 38.60 22.82 -11.64
CA THR A 11 38.76 22.05 -10.39
C THR A 11 38.68 20.54 -10.64
N LEU A 12 37.74 20.11 -11.49
CA LEU A 12 37.55 18.70 -11.83
C LEU A 12 38.69 18.15 -12.68
N VAL A 13 39.27 18.96 -13.57
CA VAL A 13 40.45 18.58 -14.35
C VAL A 13 41.65 18.39 -13.42
N ALA A 14 41.86 19.31 -12.47
CA ALA A 14 42.93 19.20 -11.49
C ALA A 14 42.80 17.94 -10.59
N PHE A 15 41.57 17.56 -10.21
CA PHE A 15 41.28 16.33 -9.48
C PHE A 15 41.57 15.07 -10.30
N CYS A 16 41.13 15.04 -11.57
CA CYS A 16 41.22 13.85 -12.40
C CYS A 16 42.62 13.60 -12.96
N GLN A 17 43.44 14.64 -13.16
CA GLN A 17 44.69 14.53 -13.90
C GLN A 17 45.71 13.56 -13.27
N PRO A 18 45.97 13.55 -11.94
CA PRO A 18 46.90 12.59 -11.33
C PRO A 18 46.44 11.13 -11.49
N ILE A 19 45.13 10.89 -11.41
CA ILE A 19 44.52 9.57 -11.57
C ILE A 19 44.69 9.10 -13.03
N LEU A 20 44.46 10.00 -13.99
CA LEU A 20 44.62 9.70 -15.41
C LEU A 20 46.08 9.44 -15.78
N ASP A 21 47.03 10.20 -15.23
CA ASP A 21 48.46 10.01 -15.46
C ASP A 21 48.93 8.65 -14.91
N ALA A 22 48.44 8.24 -13.72
CA ALA A 22 48.75 6.94 -13.14
C ALA A 22 48.12 5.76 -13.92
N LEU A 23 46.95 5.97 -14.52
CA LEU A 23 46.30 4.99 -15.41
C LEU A 23 47.06 4.84 -16.73
N ASP A 24 47.50 5.95 -17.34
CA ASP A 24 48.25 5.94 -18.60
C ASP A 24 49.66 5.33 -18.41
N ALA A 25 50.27 5.48 -17.23
CA ALA A 25 51.54 4.85 -16.87
C ALA A 25 51.44 3.32 -16.62
N ARG A 26 50.23 2.73 -16.66
CA ARG A 26 49.97 1.32 -16.27
C ARG A 26 50.54 0.94 -14.90
N ALA A 27 50.48 1.87 -13.95
CA ALA A 27 51.01 1.64 -12.61
C ALA A 27 50.20 0.55 -11.87
N GLY A 28 50.78 -0.04 -10.81
CA GLY A 28 50.09 -1.01 -9.96
C GLY A 28 49.01 -0.37 -9.08
N LEU A 29 48.17 -1.20 -8.46
CA LEU A 29 47.00 -0.77 -7.66
C LEU A 29 47.37 0.25 -6.56
N GLU A 30 48.48 0.04 -5.85
CA GLU A 30 48.96 0.96 -4.82
C GLU A 30 49.30 2.36 -5.36
N ALA A 31 49.79 2.45 -6.60
CA ALA A 31 50.06 3.73 -7.25
C ALA A 31 48.77 4.41 -7.74
N HIS A 32 47.73 3.64 -8.09
CA HIS A 32 46.41 4.18 -8.40
C HIS A 32 45.69 4.70 -7.15
N GLU A 33 45.82 4.01 -6.02
CA GLU A 33 45.29 4.48 -4.73
C GLU A 33 46.02 5.74 -4.25
N ALA A 34 47.35 5.78 -4.36
CA ALA A 34 48.12 6.98 -4.04
C ALA A 34 47.75 8.17 -4.94
N ALA A 35 47.57 7.94 -6.25
CA ALA A 35 47.14 8.98 -7.18
C ALA A 35 45.69 9.45 -6.91
N PHE A 36 44.81 8.55 -6.49
CA PHE A 36 43.45 8.90 -6.07
C PHE A 36 43.45 9.77 -4.81
N GLN A 37 44.26 9.41 -3.81
CA GLN A 37 44.39 10.20 -2.58
C GLN A 37 44.96 11.60 -2.88
N VAL A 38 45.99 11.69 -3.72
CA VAL A 38 46.53 12.99 -4.19
C VAL A 38 45.45 13.80 -4.92
N GLY A 39 44.62 13.17 -5.74
CA GLY A 39 43.46 13.82 -6.37
C GLY A 39 42.50 14.38 -5.33
N VAL A 40 42.08 13.57 -4.35
CA VAL A 40 41.17 13.99 -3.26
C VAL A 40 41.76 15.14 -2.45
N ASP A 41 43.06 15.12 -2.15
CA ASP A 41 43.72 16.18 -1.40
C ASP A 41 43.76 17.49 -2.20
N VAL A 42 44.02 17.42 -3.52
CA VAL A 42 43.96 18.58 -4.43
C VAL A 42 42.54 19.14 -4.53
N TRP A 43 41.52 18.27 -4.61
CA TRP A 43 40.12 18.68 -4.63
C TRP A 43 39.72 19.38 -3.34
N ASN A 44 40.05 18.80 -2.19
CA ASN A 44 39.72 19.36 -0.89
C ASN A 44 40.40 20.73 -0.68
N ALA A 45 41.68 20.85 -1.05
CA ALA A 45 42.39 22.13 -1.00
C ALA A 45 41.74 23.19 -1.91
N HIS A 46 41.37 22.83 -3.14
CA HIS A 46 40.85 23.78 -4.12
C HIS A 46 39.37 24.16 -3.89
N VAL A 47 38.55 23.22 -3.41
CA VAL A 47 37.15 23.47 -3.00
C VAL A 47 37.11 24.38 -1.76
N TYR A 48 38.01 24.16 -0.80
CA TYR A 48 38.11 25.01 0.38
C TYR A 48 38.53 26.44 0.00
N GLU A 49 39.59 26.59 -0.81
CA GLU A 49 40.09 27.91 -1.24
C GLU A 49 39.13 28.65 -2.17
N THR A 50 38.45 27.95 -3.09
CA THR A 50 37.69 28.60 -4.18
C THR A 50 36.21 28.75 -3.85
N LEU A 51 35.65 27.81 -3.08
CA LEU A 51 34.20 27.73 -2.83
C LEU A 51 33.84 28.01 -1.37
N GLY A 52 34.81 28.03 -0.46
CA GLY A 52 34.60 28.29 0.98
C GLY A 52 33.73 27.23 1.66
N MET A 53 33.71 26.01 1.13
CA MET A 53 32.89 24.90 1.63
C MET A 53 33.71 23.96 2.50
N ASP A 54 33.08 23.44 3.55
CA ASP A 54 33.67 22.52 4.53
C ASP A 54 33.95 21.12 3.89
N PRO A 55 35.18 20.56 4.00
CA PRO A 55 35.55 19.30 3.32
C PRO A 55 34.79 18.05 3.77
N GLU A 56 34.06 18.08 4.90
CA GLU A 56 33.32 16.92 5.41
C GLU A 56 31.99 16.63 4.66
N ALA A 57 31.61 17.45 3.68
CA ALA A 57 30.45 17.17 2.84
C ALA A 57 30.78 16.03 1.83
N GLY A 58 30.44 14.79 2.20
CA GLY A 58 30.66 13.53 1.45
C GLY A 58 29.96 13.39 0.09
N ALA A 59 29.94 14.42 -0.74
CA ALA A 59 29.33 14.47 -2.07
C ALA A 59 30.34 14.25 -3.22
N THR A 60 31.54 13.72 -2.94
CA THR A 60 32.65 13.69 -3.91
C THR A 60 32.57 12.55 -4.93
N LEU A 61 32.14 11.35 -4.52
CA LEU A 61 32.13 10.17 -5.40
C LEU A 61 30.94 10.16 -6.38
N GLU A 62 29.73 10.47 -5.89
CA GLU A 62 28.51 10.50 -6.71
C GLU A 62 28.50 11.69 -7.70
N ALA A 63 29.09 12.83 -7.31
CA ALA A 63 29.29 13.96 -8.21
C ALA A 63 30.30 13.61 -9.32
N ALA A 64 31.42 12.96 -8.97
CA ALA A 64 32.41 12.51 -9.94
C ALA A 64 31.84 11.47 -10.92
N GLU A 65 31.04 10.51 -10.43
CA GLU A 65 30.34 9.53 -11.28
C GLU A 65 29.30 10.20 -12.20
N SER A 66 28.48 11.11 -11.68
CA SER A 66 27.49 11.85 -12.49
C SER A 66 28.15 12.71 -13.58
N LEU A 67 29.29 13.34 -13.27
CA LEU A 67 30.06 14.16 -14.23
C LEU A 67 30.77 13.31 -15.30
N ALA A 68 31.29 12.13 -14.93
CA ALA A 68 31.91 11.19 -15.85
C ALA A 68 30.89 10.56 -16.82
N GLN A 69 29.67 10.28 -16.34
CA GLN A 69 28.56 9.80 -17.17
C GLN A 69 28.00 10.92 -18.09
N GLY A 70 28.13 12.18 -17.70
CA GLY A 70 27.52 13.33 -18.37
C GLY A 70 28.28 13.97 -19.56
N LYS A 71 29.40 13.42 -20.04
CA LYS A 71 30.29 14.04 -21.08
C LYS A 71 30.87 15.42 -20.71
N GLN A 72 30.70 15.90 -19.48
CA GLN A 72 31.05 17.28 -19.09
C GLN A 72 32.54 17.50 -18.78
N LEU A 73 33.35 16.45 -18.70
CA LEU A 73 34.78 16.54 -18.33
C LEU A 73 35.73 16.72 -19.52
N GLY A 74 35.25 16.80 -20.76
CA GLY A 74 36.10 16.84 -21.96
C GLY A 74 36.95 15.57 -22.20
N LEU A 75 36.79 14.54 -21.35
CA LEU A 75 37.46 13.26 -21.47
C LEU A 75 36.85 12.47 -22.63
N GLY A 76 37.70 11.97 -23.53
CA GLY A 76 37.26 11.03 -24.56
C GLY A 76 36.55 9.82 -23.94
N HIS A 77 35.50 9.32 -24.61
CA HIS A 77 34.57 8.31 -24.08
C HIS A 77 35.24 7.10 -23.40
N ALA A 78 36.34 6.61 -23.98
CA ALA A 78 37.09 5.48 -23.44
C ALA A 78 37.80 5.77 -22.10
N ARG A 79 38.27 7.01 -21.88
CA ARG A 79 38.90 7.41 -20.61
C ARG A 79 37.86 7.62 -19.51
N GLY A 80 36.68 8.16 -19.86
CA GLY A 80 35.56 8.30 -18.93
C GLY A 80 35.06 6.96 -18.40
N LEU A 81 34.91 5.96 -19.28
CA LEU A 81 34.49 4.61 -18.87
C LEU A 81 35.49 3.93 -17.92
N LYS A 82 36.79 4.05 -18.18
CA LYS A 82 37.83 3.48 -17.30
C LYS A 82 37.83 4.12 -15.90
N LEU A 83 37.56 5.42 -15.82
CA LEU A 83 37.47 6.12 -14.54
C LEU A 83 36.27 5.62 -13.72
N VAL A 84 35.10 5.49 -14.35
CA VAL A 84 33.89 4.94 -13.70
C VAL A 84 34.12 3.52 -13.20
N GLU A 85 34.75 2.67 -14.00
CA GLU A 85 35.04 1.28 -13.63
C GLU A 85 35.98 1.17 -12.42
N LEU A 86 36.99 2.06 -12.35
CA LEU A 86 37.93 2.13 -11.23
C LEU A 86 37.24 2.58 -9.93
N LEU A 87 36.40 3.63 -9.98
CA LEU A 87 35.65 4.12 -8.82
C LEU A 87 34.70 3.05 -8.25
N GLN A 88 34.02 2.33 -9.14
CA GLN A 88 33.17 1.20 -8.77
C GLN A 88 33.97 0.02 -8.17
N ARG A 89 35.23 -0.15 -8.55
CA ARG A 89 36.10 -1.18 -7.97
C ARG A 89 36.53 -0.83 -6.54
N ILE A 90 36.93 0.42 -6.30
CA ILE A 90 37.28 0.91 -4.95
C ILE A 90 36.07 0.76 -4.00
N LYS A 91 34.86 1.09 -4.46
CA LYS A 91 33.61 0.90 -3.69
C LYS A 91 33.35 -0.56 -3.30
N ARG A 92 33.70 -1.51 -4.18
CA ARG A 92 33.55 -2.96 -3.93
C ARG A 92 34.51 -3.47 -2.87
N GLU A 93 35.76 -2.98 -2.89
CA GLU A 93 36.80 -3.44 -1.97
C GLU A 93 36.60 -2.91 -0.54
N GLN A 94 35.83 -1.83 -0.36
CA GLN A 94 35.47 -1.25 0.94
C GLN A 94 34.16 -1.79 1.58
N ALA A 95 33.41 -2.69 0.93
CA ALA A 95 32.14 -3.19 1.46
C ALA A 95 32.29 -4.22 2.62
N PRO A 96 31.39 -4.22 3.64
CA PRO A 96 31.52 -5.07 4.84
C PRO A 96 31.51 -6.58 4.55
N LYS A 97 32.26 -7.35 5.35
CA LYS A 97 32.50 -8.80 5.16
C LYS A 97 31.25 -9.69 5.28
N ASP A 98 30.18 -9.23 5.95
CA ASP A 98 29.00 -10.05 6.26
C ASP A 98 28.09 -10.32 5.05
N LEU A 99 28.13 -9.44 4.02
CA LEU A 99 27.43 -9.65 2.74
C LEU A 99 28.00 -10.80 1.90
N ARG A 100 29.20 -11.30 2.22
CA ARG A 100 29.85 -12.39 1.47
C ARG A 100 29.36 -13.79 1.86
N ARG A 101 28.56 -13.92 2.93
CA ARG A 101 28.12 -15.22 3.49
C ARG A 101 26.81 -15.76 2.92
N MET A 102 26.02 -14.99 2.18
CA MET A 102 24.81 -15.50 1.53
C MET A 102 25.16 -16.17 0.20
N GLY A 103 25.46 -17.47 0.28
CA GLY A 103 25.90 -18.31 -0.83
C GLY A 103 24.77 -18.83 -1.71
N ASP A 104 24.16 -17.96 -2.52
CA ASP A 104 23.46 -18.36 -3.74
C ASP A 104 24.06 -17.60 -4.94
N PRO A 105 24.72 -18.29 -5.90
CA PRO A 105 25.34 -17.65 -7.05
C PRO A 105 24.33 -16.93 -7.98
N HIS A 106 23.02 -17.15 -7.83
CA HIS A 106 21.98 -16.42 -8.56
C HIS A 106 21.47 -15.15 -7.86
N LEU A 107 21.82 -14.95 -6.59
CA LEU A 107 21.47 -13.76 -5.80
C LEU A 107 22.69 -12.86 -5.50
N SER A 108 23.86 -13.16 -6.08
CA SER A 108 25.01 -12.25 -6.00
C SER A 108 24.67 -10.91 -6.67
N PRO A 109 24.85 -9.75 -6.00
CA PRO A 109 24.65 -8.42 -6.58
C PRO A 109 25.59 -8.09 -7.76
N SER A 110 26.45 -9.01 -8.17
CA SER A 110 27.59 -8.79 -9.05
C SER A 110 27.33 -9.09 -10.54
N GLY A 111 26.10 -9.35 -10.95
CA GLY A 111 25.75 -9.58 -12.36
C GLY A 111 24.98 -8.40 -12.95
N ASN A 112 25.36 -7.95 -14.16
CA ASN A 112 24.61 -6.97 -14.97
C ASN A 112 23.10 -7.30 -15.11
N GLY A 113 22.67 -8.53 -14.81
CA GLY A 113 21.27 -8.94 -14.81
C GLY A 113 20.39 -8.34 -13.70
N TRP A 114 20.94 -7.90 -12.56
CA TRP A 114 20.12 -7.29 -11.49
C TRP A 114 19.59 -5.90 -11.89
N ASN A 115 20.45 -5.03 -12.46
CA ASN A 115 20.04 -3.71 -12.94
C ASN A 115 19.09 -3.78 -14.16
N LEU A 116 19.27 -4.76 -15.05
CA LEU A 116 18.38 -4.97 -16.20
C LEU A 116 16.96 -5.42 -15.78
N LYS A 117 16.84 -6.25 -14.74
CA LYS A 117 15.53 -6.76 -14.27
C LYS A 117 14.73 -5.73 -13.47
N VAL A 118 15.40 -4.86 -12.69
CA VAL A 118 14.71 -3.74 -12.01
C VAL A 118 14.26 -2.69 -13.02
N GLN A 119 14.99 -2.50 -14.13
CA GLN A 119 14.57 -1.62 -15.23
C GLN A 119 13.34 -2.14 -15.98
N GLU A 120 13.14 -3.46 -16.09
CA GLU A 120 11.98 -4.07 -16.79
C GLU A 120 10.63 -3.58 -16.24
N PHE A 121 10.55 -3.30 -14.93
CA PHE A 121 9.32 -2.80 -14.28
C PHE A 121 9.33 -1.29 -13.99
N ALA A 122 10.44 -0.59 -14.29
CA ALA A 122 10.57 0.84 -14.02
C ALA A 122 9.81 1.70 -15.05
N THR A 123 9.52 1.13 -16.23
CA THR A 123 8.86 1.81 -17.35
C THR A 123 7.71 0.95 -17.89
N ALA A 124 6.50 1.52 -17.94
CA ALA A 124 5.36 0.91 -18.64
C ALA A 124 4.88 1.86 -19.74
N SER A 125 4.40 1.34 -20.87
CA SER A 125 3.75 2.18 -21.89
C SER A 125 2.37 2.64 -21.38
N ALA A 126 1.96 3.85 -21.72
CA ALA A 126 0.59 4.30 -21.46
C ALA A 126 -0.46 3.48 -22.23
N GLU A 127 -0.07 2.84 -23.34
CA GLU A 127 -0.93 1.95 -24.13
C GLU A 127 -1.21 0.63 -23.39
N ASP A 128 -0.28 0.13 -22.58
CA ASP A 128 -0.43 -1.12 -21.81
C ASP A 128 -1.43 -1.01 -20.64
N LEU A 129 -2.00 0.17 -20.44
CA LEU A 129 -2.87 0.51 -19.30
C LEU A 129 -4.27 0.92 -19.72
N GLN A 130 -4.55 1.03 -21.01
CA GLN A 130 -5.88 1.29 -21.54
C GLN A 130 -6.36 0.05 -22.29
N PRO A 131 -7.68 -0.19 -22.37
CA PRO A 131 -8.21 -1.09 -23.39
C PRO A 131 -7.76 -0.57 -24.76
N ILE A 132 -6.83 -1.27 -25.40
CA ILE A 132 -6.30 -0.87 -26.71
C ILE A 132 -7.37 -1.23 -27.77
N GLY A 133 -8.21 -0.26 -28.15
CA GLY A 133 -9.11 -0.39 -29.30
C GLY A 133 -10.22 -1.46 -29.16
N ASP A 134 -10.85 -1.79 -30.30
CA ASP A 134 -12.15 -2.49 -30.42
C ASP A 134 -12.17 -3.98 -29.95
N ASP A 135 -11.08 -4.54 -29.41
CA ASP A 135 -11.00 -5.95 -28.98
C ASP A 135 -10.71 -6.08 -27.45
N PRO A 136 -11.77 -6.16 -26.63
CA PRO A 136 -11.64 -6.28 -25.17
C PRO A 136 -11.05 -7.63 -24.72
N GLU A 137 -11.19 -8.70 -25.52
CA GLU A 137 -10.65 -10.02 -25.16
C GLU A 137 -9.12 -10.02 -25.23
N LEU A 138 -8.57 -9.45 -26.31
CA LEU A 138 -7.12 -9.33 -26.46
C LEU A 138 -6.48 -8.43 -25.38
N ALA A 139 -7.17 -7.36 -24.98
CA ALA A 139 -6.71 -6.49 -23.90
C ALA A 139 -6.65 -7.26 -22.56
N MET A 140 -7.70 -8.05 -22.26
CA MET A 140 -7.75 -8.88 -21.07
C MET A 140 -6.62 -9.91 -21.01
N VAL A 141 -6.35 -10.62 -22.12
CA VAL A 141 -5.25 -11.60 -22.19
C VAL A 141 -3.90 -10.94 -21.85
N ARG A 142 -3.61 -9.77 -22.43
CA ARG A 142 -2.36 -9.03 -22.14
C ARG A 142 -2.26 -8.57 -20.69
N ALA A 143 -3.37 -8.13 -20.10
CA ALA A 143 -3.40 -7.74 -18.69
C ALA A 143 -3.07 -8.93 -17.78
N TRP A 144 -3.63 -10.11 -18.07
CA TRP A 144 -3.33 -11.35 -17.35
C TRP A 144 -1.89 -11.82 -17.52
N GLU A 145 -1.32 -11.72 -18.72
CA GLU A 145 0.10 -12.02 -18.97
C GLU A 145 1.03 -11.13 -18.13
N ARG A 146 0.69 -9.83 -18.05
CA ARG A 146 1.44 -8.86 -17.26
C ARG A 146 1.33 -9.15 -15.77
N LEU A 147 0.12 -9.37 -15.26
CA LEU A 147 -0.12 -9.76 -13.85
C LEU A 147 0.67 -11.02 -13.48
N THR A 148 0.60 -12.04 -14.33
CA THR A 148 1.34 -13.28 -14.17
C THR A 148 2.85 -13.05 -14.15
N ARG A 149 3.38 -12.25 -15.07
CA ARG A 149 4.82 -11.95 -15.13
C ARG A 149 5.30 -11.24 -13.86
N ALA A 150 4.53 -10.26 -13.38
CA ALA A 150 4.82 -9.55 -12.15
C ALA A 150 4.79 -10.48 -10.94
N ALA A 151 3.77 -11.33 -10.83
CA ALA A 151 3.66 -12.33 -9.76
C ALA A 151 4.85 -13.32 -9.76
N LYS A 152 5.29 -13.81 -10.94
CA LYS A 152 6.52 -14.62 -11.08
C LYS A 152 7.75 -13.89 -10.56
N ALA A 153 7.90 -12.61 -10.89
CA ALA A 153 9.05 -11.81 -10.46
C ALA A 153 9.08 -11.61 -8.95
N VAL A 154 7.92 -11.36 -8.33
CA VAL A 154 7.76 -11.29 -6.87
C VAL A 154 8.05 -12.64 -6.21
N ALA A 155 7.50 -13.72 -6.74
CA ALA A 155 7.73 -15.07 -6.22
C ALA A 155 9.21 -15.47 -6.21
N ARG A 156 9.96 -15.05 -7.23
CA ARG A 156 11.43 -15.26 -7.30
C ARG A 156 12.19 -14.37 -6.33
N LEU A 157 11.72 -13.15 -6.11
CA LEU A 157 12.33 -12.21 -5.17
C LEU A 157 12.12 -12.65 -3.70
N GLN A 158 10.98 -13.28 -3.40
CA GLN A 158 10.58 -13.70 -2.05
C GLN A 158 10.67 -12.56 -1.01
N PRO A 159 10.01 -11.41 -1.28
CA PRO A 159 10.16 -10.22 -0.44
C PRO A 159 9.72 -10.43 1.01
N TRP A 160 8.85 -11.40 1.29
CA TRP A 160 8.45 -11.81 2.63
C TRP A 160 9.60 -12.28 3.52
N ASN A 161 10.78 -12.60 2.96
CA ASN A 161 11.95 -12.94 3.78
C ASN A 161 12.56 -11.72 4.51
N TRP A 162 12.22 -10.49 4.11
CA TRP A 162 12.68 -9.25 4.77
C TRP A 162 11.61 -8.16 4.90
N LEU A 163 10.40 -8.39 4.37
CA LEU A 163 9.25 -7.52 4.53
C LEU A 163 8.18 -8.17 5.42
N ASP A 164 7.53 -7.35 6.25
CA ASP A 164 6.40 -7.74 7.09
C ASP A 164 5.17 -6.82 6.92
N GLU A 165 4.09 -7.12 7.65
CA GLU A 165 2.82 -6.39 7.55
C GLU A 165 2.88 -4.93 8.02
N THR A 166 3.97 -4.51 8.66
CA THR A 166 4.18 -3.11 9.06
C THR A 166 4.78 -2.27 7.94
N GLN A 167 5.33 -2.91 6.91
CA GLN A 167 6.02 -2.27 5.79
C GLN A 167 5.10 -2.17 4.57
N SER A 168 4.13 -1.25 4.64
CA SER A 168 3.20 -0.93 3.54
C SER A 168 3.67 0.25 2.69
N PHE A 169 3.22 0.30 1.43
CA PHE A 169 3.42 1.45 0.54
C PHE A 169 2.18 1.72 -0.30
N GLY A 170 2.01 2.97 -0.70
CA GLY A 170 0.96 3.39 -1.62
C GLY A 170 1.40 3.25 -3.07
N VAL A 171 0.45 2.97 -3.96
CA VAL A 171 0.60 2.97 -5.41
C VAL A 171 -0.53 3.79 -6.00
N LEU A 172 -0.20 4.88 -6.72
CA LEU A 172 -1.22 5.66 -7.40
C LEU A 172 -1.53 5.04 -8.77
N HIS A 173 -2.79 4.70 -9.01
CA HIS A 173 -3.23 4.11 -10.27
C HIS A 173 -3.10 5.13 -11.43
N PRO A 174 -2.35 4.82 -12.50
CA PRO A 174 -2.00 5.79 -13.55
C PRO A 174 -3.17 6.21 -14.45
N VAL A 175 -4.32 5.52 -14.37
CA VAL A 175 -5.52 5.80 -15.19
C VAL A 175 -6.68 6.34 -14.35
N ARG A 176 -6.83 5.85 -13.11
CA ARG A 176 -7.98 6.15 -12.24
C ARG A 176 -7.69 7.30 -11.29
N VAL A 177 -6.40 7.61 -11.08
CA VAL A 177 -5.95 8.58 -10.08
C VAL A 177 -6.45 8.19 -8.68
N GLU A 178 -6.59 6.88 -8.44
CA GLU A 178 -6.93 6.30 -7.15
C GLU A 178 -5.68 5.82 -6.44
N LEU A 179 -5.64 6.00 -5.12
CA LEU A 179 -4.55 5.54 -4.27
C LEU A 179 -4.87 4.15 -3.73
N ASP A 180 -4.03 3.18 -4.09
CA ASP A 180 -4.12 1.81 -3.60
C ASP A 180 -3.01 1.57 -2.57
N TRP A 181 -3.27 0.75 -1.55
CA TRP A 181 -2.28 0.42 -0.52
C TRP A 181 -1.87 -1.04 -0.57
N ALA A 182 -0.56 -1.26 -0.68
CA ALA A 182 0.06 -2.55 -0.85
C ALA A 182 0.81 -2.96 0.43
N SER A 183 0.65 -4.22 0.85
CA SER A 183 1.35 -4.81 2.00
C SER A 183 1.60 -6.30 1.80
N ILE A 184 2.58 -6.86 2.51
CA ILE A 184 2.76 -8.32 2.61
C ILE A 184 2.32 -8.75 4.01
N SER A 185 1.49 -9.78 4.10
CA SER A 185 1.10 -10.41 5.35
C SER A 185 1.67 -11.82 5.43
N HIS A 186 2.10 -12.20 6.65
CA HIS A 186 2.49 -13.56 6.97
C HIS A 186 1.26 -14.33 7.48
N GLY A 187 1.05 -15.55 6.98
CA GLY A 187 -0.09 -16.37 7.38
C GLY A 187 -0.04 -17.77 6.79
N ALA A 188 -0.90 -18.66 7.28
CA ALA A 188 -1.16 -19.94 6.64
C ALA A 188 -2.20 -19.76 5.51
N PRO A 189 -2.09 -20.46 4.37
CA PRO A 189 -1.05 -21.42 3.98
C PRO A 189 0.32 -20.87 3.55
N GLY A 190 0.48 -19.56 3.38
CA GLY A 190 1.75 -18.95 2.99
C GLY A 190 1.70 -17.40 2.97
N PRO A 191 2.83 -16.73 2.66
CA PRO A 191 2.89 -15.28 2.57
C PRO A 191 1.91 -14.77 1.52
N THR A 192 1.22 -13.68 1.85
CA THR A 192 0.16 -13.11 1.02
C THR A 192 0.48 -11.66 0.73
N PHE A 193 0.50 -11.31 -0.55
CA PHE A 193 0.48 -9.91 -0.96
C PHE A 193 -0.96 -9.42 -1.00
N GLU A 194 -1.22 -8.28 -0.38
CA GLU A 194 -2.54 -7.66 -0.30
C GLU A 194 -2.45 -6.25 -0.93
N LEU A 195 -3.36 -5.97 -1.85
CA LEU A 195 -3.60 -4.66 -2.42
C LEU A 195 -5.02 -4.21 -2.05
N ARG A 196 -5.12 -3.13 -1.29
CA ARG A 196 -6.40 -2.49 -0.93
C ARG A 196 -6.70 -1.39 -1.96
N LEU A 197 -7.77 -1.57 -2.73
CA LEU A 197 -8.13 -0.66 -3.81
C LEU A 197 -8.83 0.60 -3.28
N GLY A 198 -8.54 1.76 -3.88
CA GLY A 198 -9.31 2.99 -3.67
C GLY A 198 -9.28 3.52 -2.23
N THR A 199 -8.30 3.11 -1.44
CA THR A 199 -8.22 3.48 -0.02
C THR A 199 -7.45 4.79 0.13
N GLU A 200 -8.17 5.92 0.25
CA GLU A 200 -7.57 7.15 0.80
C GLU A 200 -7.04 6.93 2.23
N ARG A 201 -7.58 5.89 2.89
CA ARG A 201 -7.26 5.43 4.24
C ARG A 201 -5.99 4.60 4.21
N GLY A 202 -4.84 5.27 4.28
CA GLY A 202 -3.55 4.59 4.35
C GLY A 202 -3.52 3.54 5.44
N SER A 203 -3.21 2.29 5.03
CA SER A 203 -3.00 1.09 5.85
C SER A 203 -3.34 1.30 7.33
N THR A 204 -4.61 1.16 7.70
CA THR A 204 -5.10 1.24 9.09
C THR A 204 -4.27 0.37 10.05
N ARG A 205 -3.57 -0.65 9.54
CA ARG A 205 -2.66 -1.51 10.31
C ARG A 205 -1.34 -0.83 10.74
N ALA A 206 -0.71 0.00 9.91
CA ALA A 206 0.57 0.63 10.24
C ALA A 206 0.41 1.79 11.27
N ASN A 207 -0.79 2.38 11.36
CA ASN A 207 -1.02 3.57 12.18
C ASN A 207 -1.68 3.33 13.54
N LYS A 208 -2.24 2.15 13.85
CA LYS A 208 -2.93 1.96 15.14
C LYS A 208 -2.82 0.55 15.70
N LEU A 209 -1.77 0.32 16.48
CA LEU A 209 -1.65 -0.82 17.39
C LEU A 209 -2.43 -0.65 18.72
N GLY A 210 -3.45 0.21 18.80
CA GLY A 210 -4.01 0.56 20.12
C GLY A 210 -5.48 0.97 20.29
N SER A 211 -6.26 1.33 19.25
CA SER A 211 -7.58 1.93 19.55
C SER A 211 -8.61 1.99 18.42
N GLU A 212 -8.77 0.96 17.59
CA GLU A 212 -9.87 0.94 16.61
C GLU A 212 -10.99 0.00 17.06
N GLY A 213 -12.22 0.53 17.03
CA GLY A 213 -13.44 -0.26 17.16
C GLY A 213 -13.55 -1.27 16.02
N GLN A 214 -14.29 -2.34 16.27
CA GLN A 214 -14.48 -3.46 15.36
C GLN A 214 -15.02 -3.04 13.98
N PHE A 215 -15.77 -1.93 13.95
CA PHE A 215 -16.54 -1.48 12.80
C PHE A 215 -15.72 -0.65 11.80
N ASP A 216 -14.74 0.14 12.25
CA ASP A 216 -13.82 0.88 11.35
C ASP A 216 -12.90 -0.11 10.58
N ARG A 217 -12.68 -1.31 11.14
CA ARG A 217 -12.02 -2.44 10.46
C ARG A 217 -12.92 -3.17 9.46
N GLN A 218 -14.24 -2.99 9.51
CA GLN A 218 -15.22 -3.79 8.77
C GLN A 218 -15.71 -3.11 7.50
N LEU A 219 -15.64 -1.78 7.42
CA LEU A 219 -16.47 -1.09 6.43
C LEU A 219 -15.99 -1.13 4.97
N HIS A 220 -14.71 -1.06 4.58
CA HIS A 220 -14.43 -0.68 3.16
C HIS A 220 -13.10 -1.10 2.51
N ASP A 221 -12.62 -2.34 2.68
CA ASP A 221 -11.44 -2.76 1.90
C ASP A 221 -11.84 -3.89 0.94
N GLU A 222 -12.13 -3.55 -0.32
CA GLU A 222 -11.97 -4.51 -1.43
C GLU A 222 -10.48 -4.81 -1.53
N VAL A 223 -10.09 -6.07 -1.28
CA VAL A 223 -8.68 -6.49 -1.24
C VAL A 223 -8.40 -7.48 -2.35
N LEU A 224 -7.51 -7.09 -3.27
CA LEU A 224 -6.90 -8.04 -4.19
C LEU A 224 -5.76 -8.74 -3.46
N SER A 225 -5.74 -10.08 -3.51
CA SER A 225 -4.74 -10.87 -2.78
C SER A 225 -4.03 -11.88 -3.67
N ALA A 226 -2.72 -11.98 -3.51
CA ALA A 226 -1.87 -12.92 -4.21
C ALA A 226 -1.15 -13.74 -3.14
N GLN A 227 -1.59 -14.99 -2.96
CA GLN A 227 -1.04 -15.88 -1.97
C GLN A 227 0.05 -16.75 -2.60
N PHE A 228 1.24 -16.78 -2.01
CA PHE A 228 2.38 -17.51 -2.55
C PHE A 228 2.55 -18.83 -1.79
N VAL A 229 2.17 -19.93 -2.44
CA VAL A 229 2.06 -21.26 -1.81
C VAL A 229 3.08 -22.25 -2.36
N ASP A 230 3.31 -23.35 -1.65
CA ASP A 230 4.05 -24.49 -2.21
C ASP A 230 3.19 -25.27 -3.22
N ARG A 231 3.85 -26.09 -4.05
CA ARG A 231 3.17 -26.88 -5.09
C ARG A 231 2.09 -27.80 -4.51
N GLU A 232 2.33 -28.34 -3.32
CA GLU A 232 1.43 -29.27 -2.62
C GLU A 232 0.14 -28.59 -2.14
N GLN A 233 0.12 -27.26 -2.11
CA GLN A 233 -1.01 -26.44 -1.67
C GLN A 233 -1.82 -25.89 -2.85
N LEU A 234 -1.39 -26.10 -4.10
CA LEU A 234 -2.17 -25.77 -5.30
C LEU A 234 -3.27 -26.81 -5.50
N ASP A 235 -4.50 -26.36 -5.66
CA ASP A 235 -5.57 -27.22 -6.15
C ASP A 235 -5.45 -27.44 -7.67
N ALA A 236 -6.28 -28.34 -8.21
CA ALA A 236 -6.24 -28.69 -9.63
C ALA A 236 -6.61 -27.51 -10.56
N LYS A 237 -7.52 -26.63 -10.12
CA LYS A 237 -8.01 -25.48 -10.91
C LYS A 237 -6.92 -24.41 -10.99
N ASP A 238 -6.29 -24.09 -9.86
CA ASP A 238 -5.18 -23.15 -9.76
C ASP A 238 -3.97 -23.65 -10.55
N ALA A 239 -3.66 -24.95 -10.47
CA ALA A 239 -2.56 -25.54 -11.24
C ALA A 239 -2.81 -25.50 -12.76
N GLU A 240 -4.04 -25.78 -13.21
CA GLU A 240 -4.41 -25.70 -14.63
C GLU A 240 -4.35 -24.26 -15.15
N PHE A 241 -4.87 -23.31 -14.38
CA PHE A 241 -4.80 -21.89 -14.68
C PHE A 241 -3.35 -21.39 -14.79
N LEU A 242 -2.50 -21.71 -13.83
CA LEU A 242 -1.08 -21.34 -13.89
C LEU A 242 -0.39 -21.96 -15.12
N LYS A 243 -0.72 -23.20 -15.44
CA LYS A 243 -0.18 -23.88 -16.63
C LYS A 243 -0.63 -23.21 -17.93
N SER A 244 -1.91 -22.80 -18.06
CA SER A 244 -2.38 -22.06 -19.23
C SER A 244 -1.69 -20.71 -19.40
N MET A 245 -1.23 -20.13 -18.29
CA MET A 245 -0.43 -18.90 -18.24
C MET A 245 1.09 -19.13 -18.38
N GLY A 246 1.50 -20.33 -18.80
CA GLY A 246 2.90 -20.66 -19.09
C GLY A 246 3.81 -20.73 -17.85
N TYR A 247 3.27 -21.11 -16.68
CA TYR A 247 4.11 -21.49 -15.54
C TYR A 247 4.62 -22.92 -15.72
N GLU A 248 5.94 -23.11 -15.62
CA GLU A 248 6.56 -24.44 -15.57
C GLU A 248 6.51 -24.94 -14.12
N LEU A 249 5.53 -25.79 -13.76
CA LEU A 249 5.27 -26.24 -12.37
C LEU A 249 6.44 -26.96 -11.67
N ASP A 250 7.57 -27.15 -12.33
CA ASP A 250 8.70 -27.96 -11.88
C ASP A 250 9.84 -27.14 -11.22
N ALA A 251 9.70 -25.81 -11.15
CA ALA A 251 10.68 -24.95 -10.46
C ALA A 251 10.43 -24.89 -8.94
N PRO A 252 11.46 -24.84 -8.08
CA PRO A 252 11.34 -24.76 -6.61
C PRO A 252 10.91 -23.37 -6.11
N ALA A 253 9.93 -22.74 -6.77
CA ALA A 253 9.39 -21.43 -6.43
C ALA A 253 8.04 -21.56 -5.72
N LYS A 254 7.71 -20.57 -4.88
CA LYS A 254 6.33 -20.40 -4.39
C LYS A 254 5.44 -19.99 -5.56
N TRP A 255 4.28 -20.63 -5.73
CA TRP A 255 3.33 -20.38 -6.80
C TRP A 255 2.31 -19.34 -6.36
N PRO A 256 2.05 -18.29 -7.16
CA PRO A 256 1.03 -17.30 -6.83
C PRO A 256 -0.36 -17.87 -7.13
N ILE A 257 -1.21 -17.90 -6.12
CA ILE A 257 -2.66 -18.00 -6.24
C ILE A 257 -3.21 -16.57 -6.25
N LEU A 258 -3.81 -16.16 -7.36
CA LEU A 258 -4.35 -14.82 -7.56
C LEU A 258 -5.85 -14.84 -7.29
N ARG A 259 -6.33 -14.09 -6.30
CA ARG A 259 -7.75 -14.04 -5.92
C ARG A 259 -8.19 -12.61 -5.62
N VAL A 260 -9.38 -12.22 -6.08
CA VAL A 260 -10.13 -11.17 -5.40
C VAL A 260 -10.57 -11.75 -4.08
N ARG A 261 -10.22 -11.13 -2.98
CA ARG A 261 -10.84 -11.44 -1.70
C ARG A 261 -11.70 -10.25 -1.31
N PHE A 262 -13.00 -10.41 -1.51
CA PHE A 262 -13.92 -9.78 -0.59
C PHE A 262 -13.69 -10.40 0.79
N ARG A 263 -14.02 -9.68 1.85
CA ARG A 263 -13.72 -10.16 3.21
C ARG A 263 -14.45 -11.48 3.54
N ASP A 264 -15.47 -11.85 2.77
CA ASP A 264 -16.05 -13.18 2.67
C ASP A 264 -15.49 -13.96 1.48
N GLU A 265 -15.39 -15.26 1.66
CA GLU A 265 -14.67 -16.25 0.85
C GLU A 265 -15.28 -16.49 -0.54
N SER A 266 -15.85 -15.48 -1.20
CA SER A 266 -16.33 -15.57 -2.57
C SER A 266 -15.17 -15.38 -3.56
N ASP A 267 -14.80 -16.47 -4.23
CA ASP A 267 -13.85 -16.49 -5.36
C ASP A 267 -14.50 -15.82 -6.60
N ALA A 268 -14.69 -14.51 -6.54
CA ALA A 268 -15.16 -13.73 -7.68
C ALA A 268 -14.06 -13.58 -8.75
N ASP A 269 -14.44 -13.62 -10.02
CA ASP A 269 -13.52 -13.39 -11.14
C ASP A 269 -13.02 -11.93 -11.14
N LEU A 270 -11.73 -11.74 -11.40
CA LEU A 270 -11.12 -10.41 -11.52
C LEU A 270 -11.67 -9.67 -12.76
N THR A 271 -12.15 -8.45 -12.56
CA THR A 271 -12.46 -7.51 -13.65
C THR A 271 -11.18 -7.04 -14.34
N PHE A 272 -11.30 -6.52 -15.57
CA PHE A 272 -10.15 -6.00 -16.32
C PHE A 272 -9.37 -4.94 -15.53
N GLU A 273 -10.10 -4.04 -14.88
CA GLU A 273 -9.55 -2.96 -14.08
C GLU A 273 -8.74 -3.48 -12.88
N GLU A 274 -9.29 -4.48 -12.17
CA GLU A 274 -8.61 -5.13 -11.05
C GLU A 274 -7.36 -5.89 -11.50
N VAL A 275 -7.40 -6.62 -12.63
CA VAL A 275 -6.21 -7.29 -13.19
C VAL A 275 -5.10 -6.27 -13.47
N VAL A 276 -5.45 -5.13 -14.07
CA VAL A 276 -4.49 -4.07 -14.40
C VAL A 276 -3.93 -3.42 -13.13
N ALA A 277 -4.79 -3.05 -12.18
CA ALA A 277 -4.36 -2.48 -10.90
C ALA A 277 -3.43 -3.44 -10.15
N PHE A 278 -3.77 -4.73 -10.14
CA PHE A 278 -3.00 -5.73 -9.42
C PHE A 278 -1.64 -5.99 -10.05
N ALA A 279 -1.58 -6.00 -11.38
CA ALA A 279 -0.34 -6.11 -12.13
C ALA A 279 0.60 -4.96 -11.76
N ILE A 280 0.12 -3.72 -11.82
CA ILE A 280 0.90 -2.52 -11.46
C ILE A 280 1.42 -2.62 -10.02
N ALA A 281 0.57 -3.03 -9.08
CA ALA A 281 0.96 -3.13 -7.68
C ALA A 281 2.07 -4.17 -7.44
N LEU A 282 1.99 -5.34 -8.10
CA LEU A 282 3.03 -6.37 -8.01
C LEU A 282 4.34 -5.95 -8.67
N GLU A 283 4.27 -5.21 -9.80
CA GLU A 283 5.45 -4.62 -10.43
C GLU A 283 6.12 -3.61 -9.49
N GLN A 284 5.33 -2.75 -8.85
CA GLN A 284 5.86 -1.80 -7.87
C GLN A 284 6.37 -2.50 -6.60
N LEU A 285 5.73 -3.59 -6.15
CA LEU A 285 6.25 -4.40 -5.05
C LEU A 285 7.64 -4.94 -5.37
N HIS A 286 7.85 -5.45 -6.58
CA HIS A 286 9.17 -5.93 -7.00
C HIS A 286 10.24 -4.83 -6.89
N VAL A 287 9.94 -3.63 -7.39
CA VAL A 287 10.85 -2.47 -7.32
C VAL A 287 11.11 -2.05 -5.87
N VAL A 288 10.05 -1.86 -5.09
CA VAL A 288 10.09 -1.36 -3.72
C VAL A 288 10.79 -2.36 -2.79
N ALA A 289 10.47 -3.64 -2.89
CA ALA A 289 11.09 -4.68 -2.08
C ALA A 289 12.57 -4.87 -2.42
N SER A 290 12.95 -4.75 -3.71
CA SER A 290 14.35 -4.80 -4.12
C SER A 290 15.16 -3.65 -3.52
N ARG A 291 14.57 -2.45 -3.41
CA ARG A 291 15.20 -1.31 -2.73
C ARG A 291 15.27 -1.52 -1.23
N ALA A 292 14.19 -1.99 -0.61
CA ALA A 292 14.13 -2.29 0.83
C ALA A 292 15.14 -3.37 1.27
N LEU A 293 15.54 -4.26 0.37
CA LEU A 293 16.60 -5.25 0.64
C LEU A 293 17.97 -4.59 0.86
N VAL A 294 18.25 -3.50 0.14
CA VAL A 294 19.52 -2.74 0.23
C VAL A 294 19.43 -1.62 1.26
N GLU A 295 18.24 -1.04 1.43
CA GLU A 295 17.93 0.04 2.37
C GLU A 295 16.75 -0.37 3.27
N PRO A 296 16.99 -1.06 4.40
CA PRO A 296 15.92 -1.62 5.25
C PRO A 296 14.89 -0.61 5.77
N ASP A 297 15.30 0.66 5.90
CA ASP A 297 14.44 1.75 6.36
C ASP A 297 13.60 2.40 5.23
N TYR A 298 13.78 1.96 3.98
CA TYR A 298 13.13 2.57 2.81
C TYR A 298 11.60 2.61 2.94
N LEU A 299 10.99 1.54 3.46
CA LEU A 299 9.55 1.43 3.69
C LEU A 299 9.06 1.97 5.03
N ARG A 300 9.97 2.32 5.94
CA ARG A 300 9.55 2.84 7.24
C ARG A 300 8.92 4.22 7.09
N PRO A 301 7.95 4.57 7.95
CA PRO A 301 7.48 5.95 8.05
C PRO A 301 8.65 6.87 8.36
N ASP A 302 8.68 8.05 7.75
CA ASP A 302 9.69 9.05 8.09
C ASP A 302 9.41 9.69 9.47
N ALA A 303 10.25 10.65 9.88
CA ALA A 303 10.10 11.33 11.16
C ALA A 303 8.75 12.07 11.34
N GLN A 304 8.02 12.32 10.25
CA GLN A 304 6.69 12.93 10.24
C GLN A 304 5.56 11.89 10.16
N GLY A 305 5.90 10.60 10.15
CA GLY A 305 4.94 9.51 9.98
C GLY A 305 4.40 9.38 8.55
N ARG A 306 5.10 9.93 7.56
CA ARG A 306 4.71 9.83 6.15
C ARG A 306 5.16 8.51 5.56
N LEU A 307 4.27 7.88 4.80
CA LEU A 307 4.48 6.60 4.16
C LEU A 307 4.98 6.78 2.72
N LEU A 308 5.64 5.75 2.19
CA LEU A 308 6.11 5.75 0.80
C LEU A 308 4.90 5.65 -0.15
N LEU A 309 4.89 6.50 -1.17
CA LEU A 309 3.98 6.45 -2.32
C LEU A 309 4.77 6.33 -3.61
N ARG A 310 4.37 5.38 -4.46
CA ARG A 310 4.83 5.24 -5.84
C ARG A 310 3.92 6.05 -6.74
N PHE A 311 4.46 7.15 -7.27
CA PHE A 311 3.71 8.11 -8.09
C PHE A 311 4.07 7.96 -9.58
N PRO A 312 3.10 7.68 -10.48
CA PRO A 312 3.33 7.60 -11.91
C PRO A 312 3.47 9.00 -12.51
N THR A 313 4.52 9.22 -13.28
CA THR A 313 4.79 10.42 -14.05
C THR A 313 4.77 10.08 -15.54
N ARG A 314 3.85 10.70 -16.29
CA ARG A 314 3.79 10.56 -17.75
C ARG A 314 4.79 11.51 -18.41
N ARG A 315 5.69 10.96 -19.22
CA ARG A 315 6.58 11.73 -20.10
C ARG A 315 6.58 11.06 -21.47
N THR A 316 6.29 11.83 -22.52
CA THR A 316 6.42 11.40 -23.93
C THR A 316 5.76 10.05 -24.27
N GLY A 317 4.60 9.73 -23.68
CA GLY A 317 3.87 8.47 -23.91
C GLY A 317 4.29 7.31 -23.00
N GLU A 318 5.35 7.48 -22.21
CA GLU A 318 5.84 6.49 -21.24
C GLU A 318 5.43 6.89 -19.82
N ILE A 319 5.22 5.88 -18.98
CA ILE A 319 5.01 6.05 -17.54
C ILE A 319 6.29 5.68 -16.83
N THR A 320 6.80 6.64 -16.08
CA THR A 320 7.93 6.51 -15.17
C THR A 320 7.44 6.65 -13.74
N TRP A 321 8.08 5.99 -12.78
CA TRP A 321 7.66 6.04 -11.38
C TRP A 321 8.64 6.83 -10.53
N ARG A 322 8.12 7.64 -9.62
CA ARG A 322 8.90 8.37 -8.62
C ARG A 322 8.41 8.06 -7.20
N ASP A 323 9.30 8.26 -6.25
CA ASP A 323 8.97 8.16 -4.83
C ASP A 323 8.44 9.48 -4.30
N GLU A 324 7.37 9.41 -3.53
CA GLU A 324 6.87 10.50 -2.71
C GLU A 324 6.62 10.03 -1.28
N ARG A 325 6.67 10.97 -0.34
CA ARG A 325 6.31 10.73 1.06
C ARG A 325 5.00 11.43 1.34
N VAL A 326 3.95 10.66 1.57
CA VAL A 326 2.60 11.18 1.81
C VAL A 326 2.17 10.94 3.23
N GLN A 327 1.47 11.91 3.81
CA GLN A 327 0.78 11.69 5.06
C GLN A 327 -0.39 10.74 4.77
N PRO A 328 -0.50 9.57 5.42
CA PRO A 328 -1.72 8.78 5.34
C PRO A 328 -2.88 9.65 5.79
N THR A 329 -3.90 9.80 4.95
CA THR A 329 -5.12 10.52 5.31
C THR A 329 -5.72 9.80 6.50
N GLN A 330 -5.89 10.51 7.62
CA GLN A 330 -6.71 9.97 8.71
C GLN A 330 -8.07 9.62 8.10
N PRO A 331 -8.69 8.48 8.48
CA PRO A 331 -10.05 8.22 8.03
C PRO A 331 -10.84 9.48 8.31
N ALA A 332 -11.38 10.12 7.26
CA ALA A 332 -12.28 11.23 7.45
C ALA A 332 -13.31 10.69 8.43
N LEU A 333 -13.38 11.29 9.64
CA LEU A 333 -14.50 11.05 10.53
C LEU A 333 -15.71 11.15 9.62
N LEU A 334 -16.43 10.03 9.44
CA LEU A 334 -17.57 9.96 8.53
C LEU A 334 -18.32 11.26 8.72
N GLN A 335 -18.39 12.09 7.67
CA GLN A 335 -19.06 13.36 7.82
C GLN A 335 -20.45 13.02 8.38
N PRO A 336 -20.85 13.64 9.51
CA PRO A 336 -22.06 13.22 10.19
C PRO A 336 -23.17 13.22 9.16
N ALA A 337 -23.78 12.06 8.96
CA ALA A 337 -24.75 11.91 7.89
C ALA A 337 -25.81 13.01 8.02
N PRO A 338 -26.19 13.64 6.91
CA PRO A 338 -27.20 14.68 6.95
C PRO A 338 -28.45 14.10 7.61
N PHE A 339 -28.86 14.69 8.73
CA PHE A 339 -30.06 14.29 9.47
C PHE A 339 -30.97 15.51 9.66
N ASP A 340 -32.28 15.26 9.69
CA ASP A 340 -33.27 16.31 9.83
C ASP A 340 -33.30 16.85 11.27
N ARG A 341 -32.56 17.95 11.50
CA ARG A 341 -32.52 18.67 12.78
C ARG A 341 -33.88 19.21 13.20
N ASP A 342 -34.71 19.62 12.24
CA ASP A 342 -36.05 20.14 12.53
C ASP A 342 -36.96 19.00 12.99
N GLN A 343 -36.85 17.81 12.37
CA GLN A 343 -37.52 16.61 12.86
C GLN A 343 -37.06 16.25 14.28
N ALA A 344 -35.75 16.26 14.54
CA ALA A 344 -35.23 15.99 15.89
C ALA A 344 -35.78 16.98 16.93
N ALA A 345 -35.89 18.27 16.59
CA ALA A 345 -36.49 19.28 17.46
C ALA A 345 -37.99 19.02 17.69
N ARG A 346 -38.75 18.66 16.65
CA ARG A 346 -40.17 18.27 16.75
C ARG A 346 -40.36 17.05 17.64
N VAL A 347 -39.55 16.01 17.44
CA VAL A 347 -39.56 14.79 18.28
C VAL A 347 -39.23 15.15 19.72
N ARG A 348 -38.20 15.97 19.96
CA ARG A 348 -37.83 16.39 21.31
C ARG A 348 -38.94 17.14 22.05
N ALA A 349 -39.69 17.99 21.34
CA ALA A 349 -40.78 18.77 21.92
C ALA A 349 -42.03 17.91 22.22
N ARG A 350 -42.33 16.92 21.37
CA ARG A 350 -43.55 16.10 21.46
C ARG A 350 -43.39 14.86 22.32
N VAL A 351 -42.22 14.23 22.29
CA VAL A 351 -41.98 12.93 22.94
C VAL A 351 -41.37 13.16 24.33
N PRO A 352 -42.02 12.71 25.42
CA PRO A 352 -41.53 12.95 26.77
C PRO A 352 -40.23 12.20 27.04
N SER A 353 -39.36 12.82 27.83
CA SER A 353 -38.18 12.15 28.39
C SER A 353 -38.62 11.17 29.47
N GLN A 354 -38.18 9.92 29.38
CA GLN A 354 -38.43 8.91 30.40
C GLN A 354 -37.14 8.20 30.78
N ARG A 355 -37.09 7.68 32.01
CA ARG A 355 -36.01 6.78 32.41
C ARG A 355 -36.06 5.56 31.51
N GLY A 356 -34.90 5.22 30.94
CA GLY A 356 -34.77 4.12 30.01
C GLY A 356 -33.47 4.26 29.24
N LYS A 357 -33.09 3.16 28.59
CA LYS A 357 -31.89 3.05 27.77
C LYS A 357 -32.21 2.35 26.46
N LEU A 358 -31.55 2.78 25.40
CA LEU A 358 -31.48 2.02 24.15
C LEU A 358 -30.06 1.49 23.98
N GLU A 359 -29.94 0.25 23.54
CA GLU A 359 -28.69 -0.31 23.02
C GLU A 359 -28.75 -0.22 21.50
N CYS A 360 -27.67 0.31 20.90
CA CYS A 360 -27.55 0.41 19.46
C CYS A 360 -26.25 -0.23 19.01
N ASP A 361 -26.38 -1.14 18.06
CA ASP A 361 -25.27 -1.79 17.39
C ASP A 361 -25.52 -1.84 15.88
N LEU A 362 -24.45 -1.99 15.12
CA LEU A 362 -24.47 -2.13 13.68
C LEU A 362 -23.61 -3.34 13.34
N PHE A 363 -24.19 -4.32 12.65
CA PHE A 363 -23.53 -5.59 12.35
C PHE A 363 -23.78 -6.00 10.90
N GLU A 364 -22.90 -6.84 10.34
CA GLU A 364 -23.05 -7.39 9.00
C GLU A 364 -23.98 -8.61 9.03
N LEU A 365 -24.87 -8.72 8.04
CA LEU A 365 -25.55 -9.99 7.78
C LEU A 365 -24.62 -10.93 7.00
N PRO A 366 -24.69 -12.24 7.25
CA PRO A 366 -23.96 -13.23 6.44
C PRO A 366 -24.41 -13.25 4.97
N ALA A 367 -25.66 -12.84 4.70
CA ALA A 367 -26.22 -12.85 3.36
C ALA A 367 -25.70 -11.70 2.48
N GLU A 368 -25.18 -12.07 1.30
CA GLU A 368 -24.82 -11.13 0.24
C GLU A 368 -26.07 -10.63 -0.50
N VAL A 369 -26.08 -9.36 -0.89
CA VAL A 369 -27.08 -8.77 -1.78
C VAL A 369 -26.46 -8.45 -3.13
N ASP A 370 -27.16 -8.78 -4.22
CA ASP A 370 -26.74 -8.39 -5.57
C ASP A 370 -26.90 -6.88 -5.75
N THR A 371 -25.82 -6.20 -6.11
CA THR A 371 -25.82 -4.77 -6.47
C THR A 371 -25.33 -4.58 -7.91
N PRO A 372 -25.57 -3.43 -8.55
CA PRO A 372 -24.99 -3.13 -9.86
C PRO A 372 -23.44 -3.18 -9.90
N MET A 373 -22.79 -3.11 -8.73
CA MET A 373 -21.33 -3.20 -8.57
C MET A 373 -20.86 -4.59 -8.08
N GLY A 374 -21.72 -5.61 -8.12
CA GLY A 374 -21.42 -6.96 -7.64
C GLY A 374 -22.10 -7.29 -6.32
N ARG A 375 -21.78 -8.47 -5.78
CA ARG A 375 -22.33 -8.94 -4.50
C ARG A 375 -21.69 -8.21 -3.34
N ARG A 376 -22.51 -7.68 -2.43
CA ARG A 376 -22.05 -6.92 -1.27
C ARG A 376 -22.78 -7.38 -0.02
N LYS A 377 -22.08 -7.43 1.11
CA LYS A 377 -22.73 -7.66 2.41
C LYS A 377 -23.61 -6.48 2.79
N SER A 378 -24.78 -6.79 3.34
CA SER A 378 -25.63 -5.80 3.97
C SER A 378 -25.27 -5.64 5.45
N VAL A 379 -25.38 -4.41 5.96
CA VAL A 379 -25.29 -4.11 7.38
C VAL A 379 -26.67 -3.81 7.94
N VAL A 380 -26.91 -4.24 9.18
CA VAL A 380 -28.15 -4.01 9.92
C VAL A 380 -27.85 -3.23 11.19
N GLY A 381 -28.43 -2.04 11.30
CA GLY A 381 -28.41 -1.22 12.51
C GLY A 381 -29.62 -1.52 13.37
N LEU A 382 -29.41 -1.89 14.63
CA LEU A 382 -30.49 -2.18 15.58
C LEU A 382 -30.59 -1.11 16.65
N PHE A 383 -31.82 -0.85 17.07
CA PHE A 383 -32.15 -0.12 18.29
C PHE A 383 -32.97 -1.04 19.18
N VAL A 384 -32.37 -1.47 20.29
CA VAL A 384 -32.96 -2.44 21.22
C VAL A 384 -33.27 -1.74 22.53
N ASP A 385 -34.46 -1.95 23.06
CA ASP A 385 -34.82 -1.47 24.39
C ASP A 385 -33.98 -2.19 25.44
N GLY A 386 -33.20 -1.45 26.21
CA GLY A 386 -32.25 -2.08 27.14
C GLY A 386 -32.92 -2.66 28.40
N ASP A 387 -34.20 -2.40 28.63
CA ASP A 387 -34.96 -2.90 29.79
C ASP A 387 -35.77 -4.16 29.40
N SER A 388 -36.44 -4.16 28.25
CA SER A 388 -37.21 -5.33 27.77
C SER A 388 -36.41 -6.28 26.88
N GLY A 389 -35.37 -5.80 26.21
CA GLY A 389 -34.64 -6.53 25.18
C GLY A 389 -35.34 -6.58 23.81
N GLU A 390 -36.45 -5.87 23.64
CA GLU A 390 -37.19 -5.83 22.37
C GLU A 390 -36.46 -4.97 21.32
N VAL A 391 -36.41 -5.44 20.08
CA VAL A 391 -35.96 -4.63 18.94
C VAL A 391 -37.04 -3.59 18.64
N VAL A 392 -36.73 -2.32 18.90
CA VAL A 392 -37.63 -1.19 18.68
C VAL A 392 -37.64 -0.78 17.21
N HIS A 393 -36.47 -0.80 16.58
CA HIS A 393 -36.31 -0.44 15.18
C HIS A 393 -35.04 -1.06 14.60
N SER A 394 -35.04 -1.25 13.29
CA SER A 394 -33.87 -1.67 12.53
C SER A 394 -33.78 -0.91 11.20
N VAL A 395 -32.55 -0.73 10.73
CA VAL A 395 -32.27 -0.25 9.37
C VAL A 395 -31.31 -1.21 8.69
N THR A 396 -31.50 -1.41 7.40
CA THR A 396 -30.68 -2.28 6.57
C THR A 396 -30.15 -1.47 5.40
N GLY A 397 -28.86 -1.57 5.12
CA GLY A 397 -28.22 -0.86 4.03
C GLY A 397 -26.89 -1.51 3.65
N LEU A 398 -26.15 -0.88 2.74
CA LEU A 398 -24.75 -1.23 2.53
C LEU A 398 -23.88 -0.52 3.57
N SER A 399 -22.74 -1.12 3.93
CA SER A 399 -21.70 -0.60 4.84
C SER A 399 -21.80 0.90 5.25
N ALA A 400 -21.37 1.84 4.40
CA ALA A 400 -21.46 3.29 4.68
C ALA A 400 -22.88 3.85 4.79
N GLU A 401 -23.83 3.32 4.02
CA GLU A 401 -25.23 3.75 4.04
C GLU A 401 -25.89 3.41 5.38
N GLY A 402 -25.60 2.22 5.94
CA GLY A 402 -26.13 1.79 7.22
C GLY A 402 -25.80 2.75 8.35
N LEU A 403 -24.54 3.20 8.44
CA LEU A 403 -24.13 4.24 9.38
C LEU A 403 -24.86 5.56 9.16
N ALA A 404 -25.01 5.95 7.90
CA ALA A 404 -25.67 7.20 7.55
C ALA A 404 -27.17 7.20 7.88
N MET A 405 -27.79 6.03 7.94
CA MET A 405 -29.19 5.87 8.31
C MET A 405 -29.44 5.91 9.83
N LEU A 406 -28.42 5.66 10.67
CA LEU A 406 -28.59 5.56 12.12
C LEU A 406 -29.24 6.79 12.79
N PRO A 407 -28.91 8.05 12.43
CA PRO A 407 -29.57 9.21 13.01
C PRO A 407 -31.09 9.24 12.76
N GLY A 408 -31.52 8.93 11.53
CA GLY A 408 -32.93 8.85 11.17
C GLY A 408 -33.62 7.67 11.85
N ALA A 409 -32.94 6.53 11.91
CA ALA A 409 -33.39 5.33 12.59
C ALA A 409 -33.61 5.56 14.10
N LEU A 410 -32.73 6.32 14.76
CA LEU A 410 -32.90 6.71 16.16
C LEU A 410 -34.18 7.55 16.37
N LEU A 411 -34.46 8.49 15.47
CA LEU A 411 -35.68 9.30 15.53
C LEU A 411 -36.92 8.42 15.39
N ALA A 412 -36.93 7.51 14.40
CA ALA A 412 -38.01 6.56 14.20
C ALA A 412 -38.21 5.65 15.43
N ALA A 413 -37.13 5.15 16.03
CA ALA A 413 -37.18 4.33 17.24
C ALA A 413 -37.82 5.07 18.42
N ILE A 414 -37.46 6.35 18.63
CA ILE A 414 -38.04 7.18 19.70
C ILE A 414 -39.53 7.46 19.47
N GLU A 415 -39.92 7.70 18.22
CA GLU A 415 -41.32 7.92 17.85
C GLU A 415 -42.16 6.65 18.04
N LEU A 416 -41.64 5.48 17.63
CA LEU A 416 -42.29 4.18 17.82
C LEU A 416 -42.48 3.85 19.30
N ARG A 417 -41.43 4.05 20.10
CA ARG A 417 -41.44 3.82 21.56
C ARG A 417 -42.28 4.86 22.32
N LYS A 418 -42.65 5.97 21.67
CA LYS A 418 -43.35 7.13 22.25
C LYS A 418 -42.69 7.67 23.52
N SER A 419 -41.39 7.42 23.70
CA SER A 419 -40.61 7.86 24.85
C SER A 419 -39.15 8.07 24.46
N ARG A 420 -38.55 9.15 24.98
CA ARG A 420 -37.15 9.47 24.75
C ARG A 420 -36.29 8.91 25.90
N PRO A 421 -35.28 8.06 25.63
CA PRO A 421 -34.44 7.48 26.67
C PRO A 421 -33.46 8.50 27.24
N ASN A 422 -32.91 8.20 28.43
CA ASN A 422 -31.86 9.02 29.04
C ASN A 422 -30.47 8.69 28.50
N PHE A 423 -30.30 7.48 27.98
CA PHE A 423 -29.04 6.97 27.48
C PHE A 423 -29.22 6.17 26.18
N VAL A 424 -28.29 6.35 25.26
CA VAL A 424 -28.04 5.39 24.18
C VAL A 424 -26.66 4.79 24.43
N TYR A 425 -26.60 3.46 24.44
CA TYR A 425 -25.39 2.67 24.62
C TYR A 425 -24.94 2.17 23.25
N VAL A 426 -23.67 2.35 22.95
CA VAL A 426 -23.02 1.89 21.72
C VAL A 426 -21.71 1.24 22.07
N ARG A 427 -21.28 0.26 21.28
CA ARG A 427 -19.97 -0.38 21.45
C ARG A 427 -18.92 0.21 20.52
N ASP A 428 -19.33 0.64 19.34
CA ASP A 428 -18.41 1.12 18.32
C ASP A 428 -18.28 2.65 18.27
N PRO A 429 -17.05 3.21 18.26
CA PRO A 429 -16.82 4.64 18.08
C PRO A 429 -17.39 5.25 16.79
N ALA A 430 -17.45 4.51 15.68
CA ALA A 430 -18.03 4.98 14.42
C ALA A 430 -19.55 5.12 14.54
N VAL A 431 -20.23 4.14 15.16
CA VAL A 431 -21.67 4.22 15.49
C VAL A 431 -21.92 5.40 16.44
N ALA A 432 -21.04 5.60 17.41
CA ALA A 432 -21.11 6.74 18.33
C ALA A 432 -21.05 8.08 17.57
N ALA A 433 -20.04 8.24 16.70
CA ALA A 433 -19.85 9.44 15.89
C ALA A 433 -21.04 9.69 14.94
N ALA A 434 -21.60 8.64 14.33
CA ALA A 434 -22.77 8.74 13.48
C ALA A 434 -24.00 9.26 14.24
N LEU A 435 -24.23 8.78 15.46
CA LEU A 435 -25.40 9.14 16.28
C LEU A 435 -25.27 10.49 17.00
N GLU A 436 -24.05 10.96 17.26
CA GLU A 436 -23.78 12.15 18.08
C GLU A 436 -24.62 13.40 17.71
N PRO A 437 -24.81 13.74 16.41
CA PRO A 437 -25.62 14.89 16.02
C PRO A 437 -27.09 14.77 16.45
N ALA A 438 -27.68 13.58 16.30
CA ALA A 438 -29.06 13.31 16.68
C ALA A 438 -29.21 13.25 18.20
N ILE A 439 -28.30 12.55 18.89
CA ILE A 439 -28.25 12.45 20.36
C ILE A 439 -28.25 13.85 20.99
N THR A 440 -27.35 14.72 20.52
CA THR A 440 -27.21 16.10 21.00
C THR A 440 -28.50 16.89 20.80
N SER A 441 -29.10 16.78 19.61
CA SER A 441 -30.34 17.49 19.25
C SER A 441 -31.52 17.05 20.13
N LEU A 442 -31.61 15.75 20.42
CA LEU A 442 -32.65 15.15 21.25
C LEU A 442 -32.42 15.38 22.76
N GLY A 443 -31.23 15.80 23.17
CA GLY A 443 -30.86 15.96 24.59
C GLY A 443 -30.73 14.62 25.32
N ILE A 444 -30.24 13.59 24.61
CA ILE A 444 -29.95 12.26 25.15
C ILE A 444 -28.45 12.19 25.50
N ARG A 445 -28.04 11.27 26.37
CA ARG A 445 -26.62 11.01 26.63
C ARG A 445 -26.15 9.76 25.88
N LEU A 446 -25.04 9.86 25.16
CA LEU A 446 -24.37 8.72 24.55
C LEU A 446 -23.38 8.08 25.53
N LYS A 447 -23.26 6.75 25.52
CA LYS A 447 -22.26 6.01 26.29
C LYS A 447 -21.61 4.93 25.42
N LEU A 448 -20.30 5.04 25.26
CA LEU A 448 -19.49 3.95 24.71
C LEU A 448 -19.28 2.88 25.80
N VAL A 449 -19.60 1.64 25.50
CA VAL A 449 -19.49 0.49 26.44
C VAL A 449 -18.86 -0.72 25.75
N GLY A 450 -18.30 -1.63 26.53
CA GLY A 450 -17.65 -2.83 25.97
C GLY A 450 -18.63 -3.94 25.53
N LEU A 451 -19.87 -3.93 26.03
CA LEU A 451 -20.87 -4.98 25.78
C LEU A 451 -22.27 -4.36 25.63
N LEU A 452 -23.08 -4.97 24.76
CA LEU A 452 -24.48 -4.61 24.53
C LEU A 452 -25.36 -5.87 24.66
N PRO A 453 -25.65 -6.32 25.89
CA PRO A 453 -26.20 -7.67 26.13
C PRO A 453 -27.54 -7.95 25.45
N ASN A 454 -28.38 -6.94 25.22
CA ASN A 454 -29.67 -7.12 24.55
C ASN A 454 -29.52 -7.02 23.03
N ALA A 455 -28.66 -6.12 22.55
CA ALA A 455 -28.34 -6.08 21.11
C ALA A 455 -27.66 -7.37 20.66
N GLU A 456 -26.70 -7.89 21.43
CA GLU A 456 -26.01 -9.17 21.16
C GLU A 456 -26.98 -10.35 21.11
N ARG A 457 -27.94 -10.42 22.04
CA ARG A 457 -28.99 -11.44 22.02
C ARG A 457 -29.89 -11.33 20.78
N ALA A 458 -30.25 -10.12 20.37
CA ALA A 458 -31.06 -9.90 19.18
C ALA A 458 -30.29 -10.29 17.90
N ILE A 459 -29.00 -9.96 17.82
CA ILE A 459 -28.12 -10.33 16.70
C ILE A 459 -28.02 -11.85 16.59
N GLN A 460 -27.74 -12.55 17.70
CA GLN A 460 -27.65 -14.02 17.73
C GLN A 460 -28.94 -14.70 17.27
N ALA A 461 -30.10 -14.13 17.61
CA ALA A 461 -31.39 -14.66 17.15
C ALA A 461 -31.60 -14.48 15.64
N ILE A 462 -31.09 -13.39 15.06
CA ILE A 462 -31.15 -13.12 13.62
C ILE A 462 -30.19 -14.04 12.86
N GLU A 463 -28.97 -14.21 13.37
CA GLU A 463 -27.95 -15.10 12.80
C GLU A 463 -28.42 -16.57 12.84
N GLY A 464 -28.87 -17.05 14.01
CA GLY A 464 -29.33 -18.43 14.16
C GLY A 464 -30.59 -18.78 13.35
N ALA A 465 -31.47 -17.80 13.07
CA ALA A 465 -32.61 -18.02 12.18
C ALA A 465 -32.21 -18.12 10.70
N SER A 466 -31.04 -17.56 10.33
CA SER A 466 -30.55 -17.59 8.95
C SER A 466 -29.89 -18.93 8.60
N ASP A 467 -29.32 -19.62 9.59
CA ASP A 467 -28.67 -20.93 9.40
C ASP A 467 -29.70 -22.06 9.17
N ASP A 468 -30.84 -22.05 9.89
CA ASP A 468 -31.89 -23.08 9.76
C ASP A 468 -32.58 -23.10 8.38
N ASP A 469 -32.62 -21.96 7.67
CA ASP A 469 -33.22 -21.88 6.32
C ASP A 469 -32.27 -22.42 5.22
N SER A 470 -30.98 -22.60 5.52
CA SER A 470 -29.96 -23.05 4.55
C SER A 470 -29.81 -24.57 4.47
N GLU A 471 -30.27 -25.33 5.47
CA GLU A 471 -30.26 -26.81 5.46
C GLU A 471 -31.51 -27.42 4.78
N GLY A 472 -32.47 -26.58 4.36
CA GLY A 472 -33.77 -27.01 3.81
C GLY A 472 -33.96 -26.90 2.29
N SER A 473 -32.96 -26.49 1.52
CA SER A 473 -33.07 -26.25 0.06
C SER A 473 -32.33 -27.25 -0.82
#